data_AF-A0A444K0A9-F1
#
_entry.id   AF-A0A444K0A9-F1
#
_cell.length_a   1.000
_cell.length_b   1.000
_cell.length_c   1.000
_cell.angle_alpha   90.00
_cell.angle_beta   90.00
_cell.angle_gamma   90.00
#
_symmetry.space_group_name_H-M   'P 1'
#
loop_
_entity.id
_entity.type
_entity.pdbx_description
1 polymer ?
#
loop_
_entity_poly.entity_id
_entity_poly.type
_entity_poly.pdbx_seq_one_letter_code
_entity_poly.pdbx_strand_id
1 'polypeptide(L)'
;MVHGPDKDTIDDAAWNEAVSREVVIRRLTSLDRPSRSDFWRACRKLGLKRTRLYELIRAYRERPVTSSMLPHASGTRRGSRRLPDETEAVIAEGLRDFYKTPQKPSINRLHK
;
A
#
# COMPACT_ATOMS: atom_id res chain seq x y z
N MET A 1 8.12 -0.26 17.55
CA MET A 1 8.77 -1.19 16.61
C MET A 1 7.69 -1.75 15.70
N VAL A 2 7.75 -1.52 14.39
CA VAL A 2 6.73 -2.01 13.46
C VAL A 2 7.06 -3.48 13.15
N HIS A 3 6.27 -4.41 13.68
CA HIS A 3 6.31 -5.80 13.23
C HIS A 3 6.00 -5.80 11.72
N GLY A 4 6.96 -6.27 10.93
CA GLY A 4 6.69 -6.59 9.53
C GLY A 4 5.57 -7.63 9.44
N PRO A 5 4.83 -7.71 8.33
CA PRO A 5 3.78 -8.70 8.17
C PRO A 5 4.33 -10.11 8.45
N ASP A 6 3.56 -10.90 9.20
CA ASP A 6 3.88 -12.28 9.53
C ASP A 6 4.08 -13.09 8.24
N LYS A 7 5.16 -13.87 8.18
CA LYS A 7 5.57 -14.61 6.97
C LYS A 7 4.50 -15.58 6.49
N ASP A 8 3.64 -16.07 7.39
CA ASP A 8 2.60 -17.07 7.09
C ASP A 8 1.32 -16.47 6.50
N THR A 9 1.24 -15.13 6.34
CA THR A 9 0.09 -14.46 5.71
C THR A 9 0.44 -13.80 4.36
N ILE A 10 1.67 -14.00 3.87
CA ILE A 10 2.10 -13.41 2.60
C ILE A 10 1.68 -14.33 1.47
N ASP A 11 0.82 -13.82 0.60
CA ASP A 11 0.46 -14.47 -0.65
C ASP A 11 1.71 -14.78 -1.51
N ASP A 12 1.80 -16.02 -2.02
CA ASP A 12 2.96 -16.49 -2.80
C ASP A 12 3.21 -15.61 -4.03
N ALA A 13 2.16 -15.07 -4.66
CA ALA A 13 2.33 -14.16 -5.79
C ALA A 13 2.97 -12.84 -5.36
N ALA A 14 2.58 -12.29 -4.20
CA ALA A 14 3.21 -11.10 -3.63
C ALA A 14 4.68 -11.35 -3.25
N TRP A 15 5.01 -12.54 -2.73
CA TRP A 15 6.39 -12.93 -2.44
C TRP A 15 7.22 -13.05 -3.72
N ASN A 16 6.71 -13.74 -4.75
CA ASN A 16 7.37 -13.86 -6.05
C ASN A 16 7.61 -12.51 -6.74
N GLU A 17 6.66 -11.58 -6.58
CA GLU A 17 6.83 -10.21 -7.05
C GLU A 17 7.95 -9.49 -6.29
N ALA A 18 8.01 -9.64 -4.97
CA ALA A 18 9.06 -9.07 -4.14
C ALA A 18 10.46 -9.60 -4.53
N VAL A 19 10.59 -10.91 -4.75
CA VAL A 19 11.82 -11.54 -5.26
C VAL A 19 12.22 -10.95 -6.61
N SER A 20 11.26 -10.81 -7.53
CA SER A 20 11.51 -10.24 -8.86
C SER A 20 12.01 -8.78 -8.80
N ARG A 21 11.43 -7.97 -7.90
CA ARG A 21 11.85 -6.59 -7.63
C ARG A 21 13.25 -6.54 -7.02
N GLU A 22 13.53 -7.40 -6.04
CA GLU A 22 14.81 -7.43 -5.34
C GLU A 22 15.97 -7.67 -6.31
N VAL A 23 15.85 -8.63 -7.24
CA VAL A 23 16.92 -8.92 -8.21
C VAL A 23 17.29 -7.69 -9.03
N VAL A 24 16.30 -6.90 -9.45
CA VAL A 24 16.52 -5.68 -10.25
C VAL A 24 17.11 -4.57 -9.39
N ILE A 25 16.57 -4.36 -8.20
CA ILE A 25 16.98 -3.28 -7.31
C ILE A 25 18.38 -3.52 -6.77
N ARG A 26 18.68 -4.75 -6.32
CA ARG A 26 20.02 -5.15 -5.87
C ARG A 26 21.08 -4.84 -6.91
N ARG A 27 20.84 -5.21 -8.18
CA ARG A 27 21.74 -4.90 -9.30
C ARG A 27 21.86 -3.39 -9.53
N LEU A 28 20.77 -2.65 -9.44
CA LEU A 28 20.78 -1.20 -9.62
C LEU A 28 21.55 -0.49 -8.50
N THR A 29 21.44 -0.97 -7.26
CA THR A 29 22.13 -0.42 -6.09
C THR A 29 23.59 -0.83 -5.99
N SER A 30 24.02 -1.91 -6.65
CA SER A 30 25.43 -2.33 -6.70
C SER A 30 26.26 -1.54 -7.71
N LEU A 31 25.64 -0.71 -8.56
CA LEU A 31 26.35 0.19 -9.46
C LEU A 31 26.88 1.40 -8.67
N ASP A 32 28.16 1.73 -8.83
CA ASP A 32 28.78 2.91 -8.19
C ASP A 32 28.07 4.21 -8.63
N ARG A 33 27.79 4.33 -9.94
CA ARG A 33 27.11 5.48 -10.53
C ARG A 33 26.05 5.03 -11.55
N PRO A 34 24.83 4.68 -11.12
CA PRO A 34 23.76 4.30 -12.04
C PRO A 34 23.34 5.48 -12.93
N SER A 35 23.33 5.26 -14.24
CA SER A 35 22.94 6.27 -15.23
C SER A 35 21.42 6.45 -15.28
N ARG A 36 20.96 7.57 -15.84
CA ARG A 36 19.52 7.79 -16.10
C ARG A 36 18.90 6.63 -16.91
N SER A 37 19.66 6.05 -17.84
CA SER A 37 19.20 4.92 -18.67
C SER A 37 18.97 3.64 -17.84
N ASP A 38 19.77 3.42 -16.80
CA ASP A 38 19.63 2.25 -15.91
C ASP A 38 18.34 2.35 -15.11
N PHE A 39 18.02 3.54 -14.60
CA PHE A 39 16.74 3.80 -13.94
C PHE A 39 15.54 3.57 -14.88
N TRP A 40 15.62 4.03 -16.13
CA TRP A 40 14.55 3.79 -17.11
C TRP A 40 14.36 2.32 -17.44
N ARG A 41 15.46 1.58 -17.59
CA ARG A 41 15.43 0.13 -17.82
C ARG A 41 14.81 -0.62 -16.65
N ALA A 42 15.18 -0.24 -15.42
CA ALA A 42 14.58 -0.80 -14.20
C ALA A 42 13.09 -0.49 -14.11
N CYS A 43 12.68 0.75 -14.39
CA CYS A 43 11.27 1.15 -14.43
C CYS A 43 10.47 0.30 -15.43
N ARG A 44 10.98 0.15 -16.66
CA ARG A 44 10.32 -0.68 -17.69
C ARG A 44 10.26 -2.15 -17.30
N LYS A 45 11.35 -2.71 -16.77
CA LYS A 45 11.40 -4.12 -16.36
C LYS A 45 10.42 -4.44 -15.23
N LEU A 46 10.22 -3.51 -14.31
CA LEU A 46 9.32 -3.69 -13.16
C LEU A 46 7.91 -3.14 -13.39
N GLY A 47 7.64 -2.47 -14.51
CA GLY A 47 6.36 -1.78 -14.73
C GLY A 47 6.09 -0.62 -13.76
N LEU A 48 7.14 -0.01 -13.19
CA LEU A 48 7.02 1.00 -12.14
C LEU A 48 7.30 2.41 -12.65
N LYS A 49 6.65 3.40 -12.02
CA LYS A 49 7.03 4.81 -12.16
C LYS A 49 8.31 5.10 -11.37
N ARG A 50 9.06 6.13 -11.78
CA ARG A 50 10.33 6.54 -11.15
C ARG A 50 10.20 6.79 -9.64
N THR A 51 9.13 7.44 -9.19
CA THR A 51 8.88 7.70 -7.76
C THR A 51 8.86 6.40 -6.96
N ARG A 52 8.10 5.41 -7.43
CA ARG A 52 8.01 4.10 -6.77
C ARG A 52 9.33 3.34 -6.80
N LEU A 53 10.11 3.46 -7.87
CA LEU A 53 11.45 2.88 -7.93
C LEU A 53 12.38 3.48 -6.85
N TYR A 54 12.36 4.80 -6.65
CA TYR A 54 13.16 5.44 -5.60
C TYR A 54 12.72 5.03 -4.18
N GLU A 55 11.42 4.90 -3.94
CA GLU A 55 10.91 4.38 -2.66
C GLU A 55 11.45 2.98 -2.36
N LEU A 56 11.42 2.09 -3.34
CA LEU A 56 11.96 0.73 -3.17
C LEU A 56 13.48 0.73 -3.00
N ILE A 57 14.22 1.56 -3.74
CA ILE A 57 15.67 1.71 -3.54
C ILE A 57 15.98 2.17 -2.12
N ARG A 58 15.22 3.13 -1.59
CA ARG A 58 15.36 3.60 -0.21
C ARG A 58 15.09 2.47 0.78
N ALA A 59 13.97 1.76 0.62
CA ALA A 59 13.61 0.64 1.48
C ALA A 59 14.68 -0.48 1.47
N TYR A 60 15.24 -0.78 0.30
CA TYR A 60 16.31 -1.78 0.15
C TYR A 60 17.62 -1.34 0.83
N ARG A 61 17.99 -0.06 0.72
CA ARG A 61 19.17 0.49 1.40
C ARG A 61 19.03 0.48 2.92
N GLU A 62 17.82 0.72 3.43
CA GLU A 62 17.54 0.62 4.86
C GLU A 62 17.52 -0.85 5.33
N ARG A 63 16.99 -1.76 4.51
CA ARG A 63 16.87 -3.20 4.82
C ARG A 63 17.07 -4.05 3.55
N PRO A 64 18.28 -4.59 3.31
CA PRO A 64 18.60 -5.33 2.08
C PRO A 64 18.12 -6.78 2.14
N VAL A 65 16.81 -6.96 2.27
CA VAL A 65 16.14 -8.27 2.35
C VAL A 65 14.90 -8.28 1.46
N THR A 66 14.51 -9.44 0.94
CA THR A 66 13.33 -9.59 0.07
C THR A 66 12.05 -9.01 0.67
N SER A 67 11.88 -9.13 1.99
CA SER A 67 10.69 -8.63 2.68
C SER A 67 10.52 -7.11 2.63
N SER A 68 11.58 -6.33 2.39
CA SER A 68 11.46 -4.88 2.18
C SER A 68 10.88 -4.53 0.80
N MET A 69 10.89 -5.48 -0.15
CA MET A 69 10.37 -5.34 -1.51
C MET A 69 8.89 -5.73 -1.66
N LEU A 70 8.28 -6.18 -0.56
CA LEU A 70 6.86 -6.53 -0.55
C LEU A 70 6.00 -5.31 -0.90
N PRO A 71 4.90 -5.50 -1.63
CA PRO A 71 3.95 -4.44 -1.87
C PRO A 71 3.47 -3.90 -0.50
N HIS A 72 3.63 -2.60 -0.28
CA HIS A 72 2.94 -1.97 0.82
C HIS A 72 1.46 -1.91 0.47
N ALA A 73 0.60 -2.27 1.43
CA ALA A 73 -0.84 -2.12 1.27
C ALA A 73 -1.14 -0.69 0.84
N SER A 74 -1.62 -0.52 -0.39
CA SER A 74 -2.06 0.77 -0.89
C SER A 74 -3.37 1.15 -0.22
N GLY A 75 -3.49 2.43 0.17
CA GLY A 75 -4.70 2.96 0.80
C GLY A 75 -4.66 2.92 2.33
N THR A 76 -5.75 3.39 2.93
CA THR A 76 -5.94 3.42 4.38
C THR A 76 -5.97 1.98 4.90
N ARG A 77 -5.18 1.66 5.92
CA ARG A 77 -5.13 0.30 6.50
C ARG A 77 -6.56 -0.13 6.87
N ARG A 78 -6.95 -1.36 6.54
CA ARG A 78 -8.26 -1.87 6.96
C ARG A 78 -8.43 -1.68 8.48
N GLY A 79 -9.53 -1.03 8.88
CA GLY A 79 -9.82 -0.74 10.29
C GLY A 79 -9.21 0.56 10.84
N SER A 80 -8.43 1.31 10.07
CA SER A 80 -8.01 2.65 10.52
C SER A 80 -9.16 3.64 10.40
N ARG A 81 -9.42 4.36 11.50
CA ARG A 81 -10.39 5.46 11.58
C ARG A 81 -9.68 6.78 11.30
N ARG A 82 -10.36 7.71 10.62
CA ARG A 82 -9.85 9.06 10.32
C ARG A 82 -10.60 10.15 11.08
N LEU A 83 -11.77 9.81 11.62
CA LEU A 83 -12.60 10.70 12.42
C LEU A 83 -12.45 10.34 13.91
N PRO A 84 -12.66 11.29 14.82
CA PRO A 84 -12.81 11.00 16.25
C PRO A 84 -13.94 9.99 16.48
N ASP A 85 -13.82 9.16 17.52
CA ASP A 85 -14.81 8.12 17.83
C ASP A 85 -16.22 8.68 18.03
N GLU A 86 -16.32 9.91 18.58
CA GLU A 86 -17.59 10.63 18.73
C GLU A 86 -18.27 10.88 17.39
N THR A 87 -17.52 11.27 16.36
CA THR A 87 -18.06 11.50 15.01
C THR A 87 -18.45 10.19 14.34
N GLU A 88 -17.64 9.14 14.50
CA GLU A 88 -17.95 7.80 13.99
C GLU A 88 -19.25 7.25 14.62
N ALA A 89 -19.48 7.53 15.91
CA ALA A 89 -20.71 7.13 16.61
C ALA A 89 -21.96 7.79 16.01
N VAL A 90 -21.93 9.10 15.77
CA VAL A 90 -23.03 9.85 15.13
C VAL A 90 -23.33 9.30 13.72
N ILE A 91 -22.29 9.01 12.93
CA ILE A 91 -22.44 8.43 11.60
C ILE A 91 -23.06 7.03 11.68
N ALA A 92 -22.58 6.19 12.61
CA ALA A 92 -23.08 4.82 12.78
C ALA A 92 -24.55 4.78 13.22
N GLU A 93 -24.97 5.69 14.09
CA GLU A 93 -26.36 5.88 14.50
C GLU A 93 -27.23 6.29 13.31
N GLY A 94 -26.87 7.35 12.58
CA GLY A 94 -27.62 7.80 11.40
C GLY A 94 -27.70 6.73 10.30
N LEU A 95 -26.63 5.95 10.09
CA LEU A 95 -26.65 4.82 9.17
C LEU A 95 -27.64 3.73 9.63
N ARG A 96 -27.62 3.36 10.92
CA ARG A 96 -28.49 2.31 11.47
C ARG A 96 -29.96 2.72 11.37
N ASP A 97 -30.27 3.94 11.79
CA ASP A 97 -31.64 4.34 12.06
C ASP A 97 -32.34 4.88 10.82
N PHE A 98 -31.59 5.46 9.88
CA PHE A 98 -32.14 6.02 8.66
C PHE A 98 -31.91 5.13 7.43
N TYR A 99 -30.65 4.76 7.16
CA TYR A 99 -30.27 4.13 5.89
C TYR A 99 -30.33 2.59 5.91
N LYS A 100 -30.13 1.96 7.07
CA LYS A 100 -30.16 0.49 7.23
C LYS A 100 -31.58 -0.02 7.47
N THR A 101 -32.56 0.64 6.88
CA THR A 101 -33.97 0.24 6.90
C THR A 101 -34.35 -0.43 5.57
N PRO A 102 -35.37 -1.32 5.52
CA PRO A 102 -35.83 -1.92 4.27
C PRO A 102 -36.28 -0.89 3.23
N GLN A 103 -36.79 0.27 3.69
CA GLN A 103 -37.22 1.34 2.80
C GLN A 103 -36.06 2.06 2.09
N LYS A 104 -34.81 1.95 2.59
CA LYS A 104 -33.59 2.59 2.04
C LYS A 104 -33.85 4.03 1.54
N PRO A 105 -34.28 4.94 2.43
CA PRO A 105 -34.68 6.29 2.04
C PRO A 105 -33.54 7.05 1.36
N SER A 106 -33.88 7.85 0.34
CA SER A 106 -32.91 8.70 -0.37
C SER A 106 -32.40 9.83 0.52
N ILE A 107 -31.21 10.35 0.21
CA ILE A 107 -30.59 11.47 0.94
C ILE A 107 -31.48 12.72 1.03
N ASN A 108 -32.36 12.97 0.06
CA ASN A 108 -33.31 14.09 0.08
C ASN A 108 -34.29 14.05 1.25
N ARG A 109 -34.54 12.86 1.82
CA ARG A 109 -35.41 12.70 2.99
C ARG A 109 -34.69 13.03 4.30
N LEU A 110 -33.35 13.06 4.30
CA LEU A 110 -32.55 13.44 5.48
C LEU A 110 -32.51 14.95 5.70
N HIS A 111 -32.71 15.74 4.64
CA HIS A 111 -32.64 17.21 4.66
C HIS A 111 -33.99 17.91 4.87
N LYS A 112 -35.05 17.15 5.18
CA LYS A 112 -36.38 17.68 5.53
C LYS A 112 -36.59 17.61 7.03
#